data_AF-A0A0S2HVI2-F1
#
_entry.id   AF-A0A0S2HVI2-F1
#
_cell.length_a   1.000
_cell.length_b   1.000
_cell.length_c   1.000
_cell.angle_alpha   90.00
_cell.angle_beta   90.00
_cell.angle_gamma   90.00
#
_symmetry.space_group_name_H-M   'P 1'
#
loop_
_entity.id
_entity.type
_entity.pdbx_description
1 polymer ?
#
loop_
_entity_poly.entity_id
_entity_poly.type
_entity_poly.pdbx_seq_one_letter_code
_entity_poly.pdbx_strand_id
1 'polypeptide(L)' 'MNSTELKSDLHNLIDKVNDATILNAIRAILAKQVSDTDFWNDLPVNVQESVKRGMSQAKNGQTKDHSEVMKKHEKWL' A
#
# COMPACT_ATOMS: atom_id res chain seq x y z
N MET A 1 26.29 -15.47 -10.37
CA MET A 1 25.81 -14.13 -10.73
C MET A 1 25.47 -13.36 -9.45
N ASN A 2 26.10 -12.23 -9.20
CA ASN A 2 25.80 -11.36 -8.06
C ASN A 2 24.66 -10.38 -8.40
N SER A 3 24.17 -9.62 -7.41
CA SER A 3 23.03 -8.70 -7.59
C SER A 3 23.29 -7.62 -8.66
N THR A 4 24.53 -7.15 -8.77
CA THR A 4 24.93 -6.15 -9.77
C THR A 4 24.92 -6.74 -11.18
N GLU A 5 25.48 -7.93 -11.34
CA GLU A 5 25.48 -8.66 -12.62
C GLU A 5 24.05 -8.99 -13.07
N LEU A 6 23.18 -9.39 -12.15
CA LEU A 6 21.77 -9.67 -12.44
C LEU A 6 21.00 -8.43 -12.91
N LYS A 7 21.22 -7.27 -12.28
CA LYS A 7 20.60 -6.01 -12.72
C LYS A 7 21.05 -5.64 -14.13
N SER A 8 22.34 -5.75 -14.42
CA SER A 8 22.88 -5.46 -15.74
C SER A 8 22.31 -6.38 -16.82
N ASP A 9 22.17 -7.67 -16.52
CA ASP A 9 21.57 -8.64 -17.44
C ASP A 9 20.10 -8.33 -17.72
N LEU A 10 19.32 -7.98 -16.69
CA LEU A 10 17.92 -7.58 -16.85
C LEU A 10 17.76 -6.32 -17.70
N HIS A 11 18.61 -5.30 -17.53
CA HIS A 11 18.60 -4.11 -18.39
C HIS A 11 18.84 -4.48 -19.86
N ASN A 12 19.86 -5.31 -20.12
CA ASN A 12 20.17 -5.77 -21.47
C ASN A 12 19.05 -6.60 -22.12
N LEU A 13 18.31 -7.38 -21.32
CA LEU A 13 17.15 -8.13 -21.80
C LEU A 13 15.98 -7.22 -22.13
N ILE A 14 15.68 -6.25 -21.26
CA ILE A 14 14.60 -5.27 -21.47
C ILE A 14 14.84 -4.46 -22.75
N ASP A 15 16.08 -4.02 -23.00
CA ASP A 15 16.44 -3.24 -24.19
C ASP A 15 16.24 -4.01 -25.51
N LYS A 16 16.21 -5.35 -25.46
CA LYS A 16 16.02 -6.20 -26.64
C LYS A 16 14.56 -6.61 -26.87
N VAL A 17 13.68 -6.41 -25.89
CA VAL A 17 12.26 -6.77 -25.98
C VAL A 17 11.47 -5.61 -26.57
N ASN A 18 10.86 -5.83 -27.74
CA ASN A 18 9.98 -4.85 -28.38
C ASN A 18 8.48 -5.11 -28.12
N ASP A 19 8.14 -6.23 -27.49
CA ASP A 19 6.75 -6.58 -27.19
C ASP A 19 6.24 -5.78 -25.99
N ALA A 20 5.35 -4.83 -26.26
CA ALA A 20 4.75 -3.97 -25.25
C ALA A 20 3.95 -4.74 -24.17
N THR A 21 3.39 -5.91 -24.49
CA THR A 21 2.66 -6.74 -23.53
C THR A 21 3.62 -7.31 -22.48
N ILE A 22 4.77 -7.80 -22.93
CA ILE A 22 5.82 -8.35 -22.07
C ILE A 22 6.43 -7.24 -21.21
N LEU A 23 6.73 -6.07 -21.80
CA LEU A 23 7.27 -4.92 -21.07
C LEU A 23 6.30 -4.44 -19.98
N ASN A 24 4.99 -4.41 -20.26
CA ASN A 24 3.99 -4.03 -19.27
C ASN A 24 3.88 -5.04 -18.10
N ALA A 25 4.00 -6.33 -18.37
CA ALA A 25 4.02 -7.36 -17.33
C ALA A 25 5.24 -7.22 -16.42
N ILE A 26 6.44 -7.02 -17.00
CA ILE A 26 7.67 -6.78 -16.25
C ILE A 26 7.54 -5.52 -15.39
N ARG A 27 7.03 -4.43 -15.96
CA ARG A 27 6.77 -3.17 -15.23
C ARG A 27 5.84 -3.41 -14.04
N ALA A 28 4.75 -4.15 -14.19
CA ALA A 28 3.81 -4.40 -13.09
C ALA A 28 4.47 -5.17 -11.93
N ILE A 29 5.29 -6.18 -12.24
CA ILE A 29 6.01 -6.98 -11.23
C ILE A 29 7.02 -6.11 -10.48
N LEU A 30 7.83 -5.33 -11.20
CA LEU A 30 8.85 -4.47 -10.59
C LEU A 30 8.22 -3.29 -9.85
N ALA A 31 7.20 -2.66 -10.41
CA ALA A 31 6.47 -1.58 -9.77
C ALA A 31 5.87 -2.04 -8.45
N LYS A 32 5.31 -3.26 -8.35
CA LYS A 32 4.80 -3.80 -7.09
C LYS A 32 5.86 -3.93 -6.00
N GLN A 33 7.11 -4.23 -6.38
CA GLN A 33 8.24 -4.34 -5.43
C GLN A 33 8.78 -2.97 -5.01
N VAL A 34 8.65 -1.96 -5.87
CA VAL A 34 9.02 -0.56 -5.55
C VAL A 34 7.87 0.17 -4.84
N SER A 35 6.63 -0.25 -5.10
CA SER A 35 5.38 0.33 -4.59
C SER A 35 4.96 -0.26 -3.24
N ASP A 36 5.83 -0.95 -2.52
CA ASP A 36 5.81 -0.93 -1.05
C ASP A 36 6.19 0.48 -0.53
N THR A 37 5.78 1.52 -1.26
CA THR A 37 5.71 2.88 -0.75
C THR A 37 4.55 2.86 0.23
N ASP A 38 4.88 2.47 1.45
CA ASP A 38 4.06 2.67 2.62
C ASP A 38 3.64 4.15 2.65
N PHE A 39 2.45 4.44 2.11
CA PHE A 39 1.90 5.80 2.03
C PHE A 39 1.61 6.36 3.42
N TRP A 40 1.78 5.56 4.47
CA TRP A 40 1.75 5.99 5.85
C TRP A 40 2.58 7.24 6.11
N ASN A 41 3.79 7.31 5.51
CA ASN A 41 4.68 8.46 5.68
C ASN A 41 4.20 9.70 4.90
N ASP A 42 3.34 9.52 3.90
CA ASP A 42 2.76 10.59 3.08
C ASP A 42 1.47 11.16 3.70
N LEU A 43 0.89 10.47 4.69
CA LEU A 43 -0.30 10.97 5.39
C LEU A 43 0.04 12.20 6.24
N PRO A 44 -0.83 13.22 6.28
CA PRO A 44 -0.69 14.33 7.22
C PRO A 44 -0.52 13.85 8.66
N VAL A 45 0.31 14.54 9.45
CA VAL A 45 0.66 14.14 10.84
C VAL A 45 -0.60 13.91 11.69
N ASN A 46 -1.60 14.78 11.57
CA ASN A 46 -2.87 14.65 12.29
C ASN A 46 -3.64 13.37 11.94
N VAL A 47 -3.53 12.87 10.71
CA VAL A 47 -4.15 11.62 10.27
C VAL A 47 -3.41 10.43 10.89
N GLN A 48 -2.07 10.43 10.84
CA GLN A 48 -1.26 9.40 11.48
C GLN A 48 -1.53 9.32 12.99
N GLU A 49 -1.61 10.46 13.67
CA GLU A 49 -1.96 10.55 15.09
C GLU A 49 -3.36 10.01 15.38
N SER A 50 -4.35 10.35 14.54
CA SER A 50 -5.71 9.85 14.71
C SER A 50 -5.79 8.34 14.56
N VAL A 51 -5.07 7.76 13.61
CA VAL A 51 -4.99 6.30 13.43
C VAL A 51 -4.30 5.64 14.64
N LYS A 52 -3.14 6.16 15.08
CA LYS A 52 -2.43 5.66 16.28
C LYS A 52 -3.33 5.69 17.51
N ARG A 53 -4.10 6.78 17.69
CA ARG A 53 -5.09 6.91 18.77
C ARG A 53 -6.19 5.87 18.65
N GLY A 54 -6.76 5.68 17.46
CA GLY A 54 -7.79 4.65 17.22
C GLY A 54 -7.31 3.24 17.54
N MET A 55 -6.07 2.90 17.17
CA MET A 55 -5.45 1.63 17.52
C MET A 55 -5.30 1.46 19.03
N SER A 56 -4.88 2.50 19.76
CA SER A 56 -4.77 2.46 21.22
C SER A 56 -6.15 2.32 21.88
N GLN A 57 -7.15 3.04 21.39
CA GLN A 57 -8.52 2.96 21.88
C GLN A 57 -9.10 1.55 21.71
N ALA A 58 -8.89 0.95 20.54
CA ALA A 58 -9.33 -0.42 20.26
C ALA A 58 -8.67 -1.44 21.20
N LYS A 59 -7.35 -1.32 21.43
CA LYS A 59 -6.64 -2.17 22.40
C LYS A 59 -7.16 -2.02 23.83
N ASN A 60 -7.59 -0.81 24.20
CA ASN A 60 -8.16 -0.51 25.51
C ASN A 60 -9.66 -0.85 25.61
N GLY A 61 -10.26 -1.50 24.60
CA GLY A 61 -11.69 -1.82 24.59
C GLY A 61 -12.61 -0.61 24.43
N GLN A 62 -12.08 0.54 24.03
CA GLN A 62 -12.84 1.78 23.78
C GLN A 62 -13.50 1.76 22.39
N THR A 63 -14.04 0.60 22.00
CA THR A 63 -14.80 0.42 20.77
C THR A 63 -16.29 0.65 21.02
N LYS A 64 -17.05 0.76 19.94
CA LYS A 64 -18.51 0.87 19.97
C LYS A 64 -19.09 -0.27 19.16
N ASP A 65 -20.16 -0.86 19.68
CA ASP A 65 -20.85 -1.93 18.97
C ASP A 65 -21.47 -1.41 17.68
N HIS A 66 -21.40 -2.21 16.62
CA HIS A 66 -21.90 -1.83 15.31
C HIS A 66 -23.39 -1.45 15.37
N SER A 67 -24.20 -2.19 16.13
CA SER A 67 -25.62 -1.91 16.33
C SER A 67 -25.88 -0.56 17.02
N GLU A 68 -25.08 -0.18 18.02
CA GLU A 68 -25.16 1.13 18.69
C GLU A 68 -24.85 2.27 17.70
N VAL A 69 -23.82 2.08 16.87
CA VAL A 69 -23.40 3.08 15.88
C VAL A 69 -24.47 3.25 14.79
N MET A 70 -25.01 2.16 14.27
CA MET A 70 -26.05 2.19 13.22
C MET A 70 -27.33 2.87 13.73
N LYS A 71 -27.78 2.52 14.93
CA LYS A 71 -28.95 3.16 15.56
C LYS A 71 -28.78 4.67 15.74
N LYS A 72 -27.57 5.12 16.10
CA LYS A 72 -27.27 6.55 16.26
C LYS A 72 -27.35 7.34 14.95
N HIS A 73 -27.09 6.70 13.82
CA HIS A 73 -27.02 7.35 12.50
C HIS A 73 -28.19 6.99 11.58
N GLU A 74 -29.21 6.30 12.10
CA GLU A 74 -30.41 5.86 11.38
C GLU A 74 -31.10 6.98 10.61
N LYS A 75 -31.07 8.22 11.11
CA LYS A 75 -31.66 9.39 10.44
C LYS A 75 -30.94 9.84 9.15
N TRP A 76 -29.76 9.30 8.86
CA TRP A 76 -28.93 9.62 7.68
C TRP A 76 -28.74 8.41 6.75
N LEU A 77 -29.35 7.28 7.10
CA LEU A 77 -29.43 6.07 6.27
C LEU A 77 -30.76 6.08 5.50
#